data_AF-A0A8J8EQM9-F1
#
_entry.id   AF-A0A8J8EQM9-F1
#
_cell.length_a   1.000
_cell.length_b   1.000
_cell.length_c   1.000
_cell.angle_alpha   90.00
_cell.angle_beta   90.00
_cell.angle_gamma   90.00
#
_symmetry.space_group_name_H-M   'P 1'
#
loop_
_entity.id
_entity.type
_entity.pdbx_description
1 polymer ?
#
loop_
_entity_poly.entity_id
_entity_poly.type
_entity_poly.pdbx_seq_one_letter_code
_entity_poly.pdbx_strand_id
1 'polypeptide(L)'
;MVVVNVRSEKNLGMWGAILNLLGGFIPYIGGIIALVGFLMVLFSLKGISDATGDERPFKKYFYGVLFAIGGIIVIAVLLLSMLAVFPSGRELSKSAGIGIAVLFFVLLISLIIGSAYFQKQAWEAMYEITKTQEFRDAANWVWWGALTSIVLIGFILLLIAQIYIIIGFSKMPEEIGEEPAPSAEEVITW
;
A
#
# COMPACT_ATOMS: atom_id res chain seq x y z
N MET A 1 -12.24 1.01 24.31
CA MET A 1 -11.02 0.23 24.00
C MET A 1 -9.94 0.60 25.00
N VAL A 2 -9.08 -0.33 25.43
CA VAL A 2 -7.93 0.03 26.27
C VAL A 2 -7.05 1.01 25.49
N VAL A 3 -6.64 2.11 26.14
CA VAL A 3 -5.70 3.06 25.53
C VAL A 3 -4.35 2.38 25.38
N VAL A 4 -3.86 2.29 24.15
CA VAL A 4 -2.58 1.67 23.80
C VAL A 4 -1.64 2.68 23.17
N ASN A 5 -0.38 2.69 23.62
CA ASN A 5 0.65 3.56 23.06
C ASN A 5 1.22 2.94 21.78
N VAL A 6 1.24 3.71 20.70
CA VAL A 6 1.70 3.31 19.36
C VAL A 6 2.73 4.29 18.77
N ARG A 7 3.44 5.04 19.62
CA ARG A 7 4.41 6.06 19.19
C ARG A 7 5.53 5.47 18.35
N SER A 8 6.03 4.28 18.71
CA SER A 8 7.08 3.59 17.96
C SER A 8 6.61 3.23 16.55
N GLU A 9 5.41 2.67 16.44
CA GLU A 9 4.83 2.20 15.18
C GLU A 9 4.49 3.39 14.29
N LYS A 10 3.98 4.48 14.87
CA LYS A 10 3.77 5.76 14.20
C LYS A 10 5.04 6.25 13.52
N ASN A 11 6.13 6.36 14.29
CA ASN A 11 7.42 6.84 13.78
C ASN A 11 8.01 5.89 12.73
N LEU A 12 7.90 4.58 12.96
CA LEU A 12 8.35 3.55 12.03
C LEU A 12 7.60 3.63 10.69
N GLY A 13 6.28 3.82 10.73
CA GLY A 13 5.44 3.97 9.54
C GLY A 13 5.74 5.25 8.77
N MET A 14 5.93 6.38 9.48
CA MET A 14 6.28 7.66 8.87
C MET A 14 7.62 7.60 8.14
N TRP A 15 8.69 7.16 8.81
CA TRP A 15 10.01 7.03 8.20
C TRP A 15 10.02 5.97 7.10
N GLY A 16 9.32 4.86 7.32
CA GLY A 16 9.14 3.81 6.32
C GLY A 16 8.53 4.36 5.03
N ALA A 17 7.45 5.14 5.14
CA ALA A 17 6.77 5.72 3.98
C ALA A 17 7.66 6.75 3.24
N ILE A 18 8.43 7.57 3.99
CA ILE A 18 9.39 8.51 3.40
C ILE A 18 10.47 7.75 2.61
N LEU A 19 11.10 6.74 3.23
CA LEU A 19 12.14 5.94 2.58
C LEU A 19 11.60 5.16 1.38
N ASN A 20 10.38 4.64 1.48
CA ASN A 20 9.72 3.94 0.38
C ASN A 20 9.53 4.86 -0.84
N LEU A 21 9.01 6.07 -0.60
CA LEU A 21 8.78 7.05 -1.65
C LEU A 21 10.09 7.55 -2.27
N LEU A 22 11.03 8.01 -1.44
CA LEU A 22 12.28 8.60 -1.91
C LEU A 22 13.21 7.57 -2.56
N GLY A 23 13.20 6.32 -2.09
CA GLY A 23 13.96 5.23 -2.69
C GLY A 23 13.63 5.03 -4.18
N GLY A 24 12.40 5.32 -4.61
CA GLY A 24 12.02 5.25 -6.02
C GLY A 24 12.76 6.24 -6.93
N PHE A 25 13.35 7.31 -6.39
CA PHE A 25 14.01 8.37 -7.15
C PHE A 25 15.54 8.31 -7.08
N ILE A 26 16.11 7.40 -6.29
CA ILE A 26 17.57 7.30 -6.09
C ILE A 26 18.15 6.23 -7.03
N PRO A 27 19.07 6.57 -7.96
CA PRO A 27 19.71 5.59 -8.83
C PRO A 27 20.54 4.56 -8.05
N TYR A 28 20.62 3.33 -8.58
CA TYR A 28 21.42 2.19 -8.09
C TYR A 28 21.04 1.62 -6.71
N ILE A 29 21.00 2.44 -5.67
CA ILE A 29 20.74 2.01 -4.29
C ILE A 29 19.28 2.21 -3.86
N GLY A 30 18.52 2.99 -4.63
CA GLY A 30 17.15 3.36 -4.29
C GLY A 30 16.21 2.18 -4.10
N GLY A 31 16.41 1.08 -4.84
CA GLY A 31 15.62 -0.14 -4.67
C GLY A 31 15.76 -0.75 -3.27
N ILE A 32 16.98 -0.76 -2.70
CA ILE A 32 17.21 -1.27 -1.35
C ILE A 32 16.56 -0.33 -0.31
N ILE A 33 16.73 0.99 -0.49
CA ILE A 33 16.12 2.01 0.38
C ILE A 33 14.59 1.89 0.37
N ALA A 34 14.01 1.73 -0.82
CA ALA A 34 12.57 1.58 -1.00
C ALA A 34 12.04 0.31 -0.33
N LEU A 35 12.79 -0.79 -0.42
CA LEU A 35 12.46 -2.07 0.22
C LEU A 35 12.51 -1.97 1.75
N VAL A 36 13.55 -1.35 2.31
CA VAL A 36 13.65 -1.11 3.75
C VAL A 36 12.47 -0.26 4.22
N GLY A 37 12.17 0.83 3.52
CA GLY A 37 11.03 1.69 3.83
C GLY A 37 9.69 0.94 3.76
N PHE A 38 9.50 0.11 2.74
CA PHE A 38 8.33 -0.74 2.59
C PHE A 38 8.15 -1.70 3.78
N LEU A 39 9.22 -2.39 4.19
CA LEU A 39 9.18 -3.31 5.32
C LEU A 39 8.87 -2.60 6.64
N MET A 40 9.40 -1.38 6.83
CA MET A 40 9.07 -0.56 8.00
C MET A 40 7.58 -0.20 8.04
N VAL A 41 6.97 0.18 6.92
CA VAL A 41 5.51 0.40 6.84
C VAL A 41 4.75 -0.88 7.19
N LEU A 42 5.18 -2.03 6.65
CA LEU A 42 4.54 -3.31 6.94
C LEU A 42 4.61 -3.66 8.44
N PHE A 43 5.76 -3.44 9.09
CA PHE A 43 5.93 -3.66 10.53
C PHE A 43 5.17 -2.64 11.38
N SER A 44 5.06 -1.40 10.95
CA SER A 44 4.21 -0.39 11.59
C SER A 44 2.75 -0.82 11.59
N LEU A 45 2.21 -1.22 10.43
CA LEU A 45 0.85 -1.72 10.32
C LEU A 45 0.63 -2.96 11.17
N LYS A 46 1.62 -3.86 11.22
CA LYS A 46 1.57 -5.05 12.10
C LYS A 46 1.52 -4.66 13.57
N GLY A 47 2.42 -3.78 14.03
CA GLY A 47 2.46 -3.35 15.43
C GLY A 47 1.18 -2.65 15.87
N ILE A 48 0.60 -1.80 15.01
CA ILE A 48 -0.69 -1.14 15.27
C ILE A 48 -1.82 -2.17 15.30
N SER A 49 -1.82 -3.14 14.39
CA SER A 49 -2.80 -4.22 14.36
C SER A 49 -2.76 -5.06 15.64
N ASP A 50 -1.57 -5.45 16.08
CA ASP A 50 -1.35 -6.24 17.29
C ASP A 50 -1.74 -5.44 18.55
N ALA A 51 -1.40 -4.14 18.60
CA ALA A 51 -1.71 -3.27 19.74
C ALA A 51 -3.21 -2.98 19.88
N THR A 52 -3.91 -2.78 18.75
CA THR A 52 -5.34 -2.40 18.75
C THR A 52 -6.28 -3.60 18.66
N GLY A 53 -5.75 -4.79 18.39
CA GLY A 53 -6.54 -6.01 18.17
C GLY A 53 -7.29 -6.03 16.84
N ASP A 54 -7.03 -5.07 15.95
CA ASP A 54 -7.64 -4.99 14.62
C ASP A 54 -6.61 -5.33 13.54
N GLU A 55 -6.67 -6.57 13.04
CA GLU A 55 -5.72 -7.08 12.05
C GLU A 55 -5.92 -6.55 10.62
N ARG A 56 -6.99 -5.76 10.38
CA ARG A 56 -7.37 -5.34 9.02
C ARG A 56 -6.27 -4.53 8.32
N PRO A 57 -5.62 -3.51 8.92
CA PRO A 57 -4.59 -2.74 8.24
C PRO A 57 -3.44 -3.60 7.72
N PHE A 58 -2.88 -4.45 8.60
CA PHE A 58 -1.77 -5.33 8.24
C PHE A 58 -2.20 -6.39 7.21
N LYS A 59 -3.27 -7.14 7.49
CA LYS A 59 -3.70 -8.24 6.62
C LYS A 59 -4.07 -7.76 5.22
N LYS A 60 -4.80 -6.64 5.11
CA LYS A 60 -5.18 -6.09 3.81
C LYS A 60 -3.96 -5.58 3.05
N TYR A 61 -3.07 -4.84 3.70
CA TYR A 61 -1.85 -4.37 3.05
C TYR A 61 -0.97 -5.54 2.58
N PHE A 62 -0.76 -6.54 3.43
CA PHE A 62 0.02 -7.73 3.11
C PHE A 62 -0.61 -8.55 1.98
N TYR A 63 -1.93 -8.71 1.93
CA TYR A 63 -2.61 -9.37 0.81
C TYR A 63 -2.44 -8.60 -0.50
N GLY A 64 -2.45 -7.26 -0.49
CA GLY A 64 -2.12 -6.46 -1.66
C GLY A 64 -0.70 -6.73 -2.17
N VAL A 65 0.26 -6.88 -1.25
CA VAL A 65 1.65 -7.21 -1.55
C VAL A 65 1.79 -8.59 -2.15
N LEU A 66 1.15 -9.61 -1.54
CA LEU A 66 1.15 -10.98 -2.07
C LEU A 66 0.49 -11.04 -3.45
N PHE A 67 -0.59 -10.30 -3.65
CA PHE A 67 -1.28 -10.20 -4.95
C PHE A 67 -0.35 -9.59 -6.01
N ALA A 68 0.35 -8.49 -5.67
CA ALA A 68 1.31 -7.84 -6.56
C ALA A 68 2.46 -8.79 -6.93
N ILE A 69 3.09 -9.44 -5.94
CA ILE A 69 4.19 -10.39 -6.15
C ILE A 69 3.72 -11.57 -7.01
N GLY A 70 2.59 -12.18 -6.67
CA GLY A 70 2.02 -13.31 -7.41
C GLY A 70 1.74 -12.95 -8.87
N GLY A 71 1.16 -11.78 -9.13
CA GLY A 71 0.91 -11.30 -10.48
C GLY A 71 2.20 -11.01 -11.27
N ILE A 72 3.22 -10.42 -10.64
CA ILE A 72 4.53 -10.21 -11.28
C ILE A 72 5.16 -11.55 -11.66
N ILE A 73 5.09 -12.57 -10.79
CA ILE A 73 5.61 -13.92 -11.08
C ILE A 73 4.89 -14.51 -12.28
N VAL A 74 3.55 -14.44 -12.33
CA VAL A 74 2.77 -14.93 -13.47
C VAL A 74 3.18 -14.22 -14.76
N ILE A 75 3.28 -12.90 -14.76
CA ILE A 75 3.72 -12.11 -15.91
C ILE A 75 5.14 -12.52 -16.35
N ALA A 76 6.07 -12.68 -15.39
CA ALA A 76 7.43 -13.08 -15.68
C ALA A 76 7.51 -14.49 -16.30
N VAL A 77 6.76 -15.46 -15.77
CA VAL A 77 6.68 -16.81 -16.34
C VAL A 77 6.12 -16.79 -17.76
N LEU A 78 5.07 -15.99 -18.01
CA LEU A 78 4.49 -15.83 -19.36
C LEU A 78 5.50 -15.21 -20.33
N LEU A 79 6.24 -14.18 -19.91
CA LEU A 79 7.29 -13.56 -20.71
C LEU A 79 8.43 -14.55 -21.03
N LEU A 80 8.91 -15.30 -20.03
CA LEU A 80 9.97 -16.30 -20.22
C LEU A 80 9.51 -17.43 -21.14
N SER A 81 8.26 -17.89 -20.98
CA SER A 81 7.67 -18.93 -21.85
C SER A 81 7.60 -18.45 -23.30
N MET A 82 7.24 -17.20 -23.52
CA MET A 82 7.22 -16.60 -24.84
C MET A 82 8.62 -16.55 -25.46
N LEU A 83 9.64 -16.12 -24.70
CA LEU A 83 11.04 -16.13 -25.18
C LEU A 83 11.54 -17.53 -25.52
N ALA A 84 11.07 -18.57 -24.81
CA ALA A 84 11.44 -19.96 -25.08
C ALA A 84 10.77 -20.53 -26.36
N VAL A 85 9.55 -20.12 -26.67
CA VAL A 85 8.78 -20.59 -27.85
C VAL A 85 9.16 -19.85 -29.13
N PHE A 86 9.61 -18.60 -29.01
CA PHE A 86 10.04 -17.76 -30.12
C PHE A 86 11.57 -17.53 -30.07
N PRO A 87 12.39 -18.54 -30.41
CA PRO A 87 13.84 -18.35 -30.48
C PRO A 87 14.20 -17.32 -31.56
N SER A 88 15.31 -16.62 -31.33
CA SER A 88 15.91 -15.60 -32.18
C SER A 88 15.96 -16.06 -33.66
N GLY A 89 14.99 -15.63 -34.47
CA GLY A 89 14.91 -16.00 -35.89
C GLY A 89 13.51 -16.35 -36.41
N ARG A 90 12.51 -16.58 -35.55
CA ARG A 90 11.10 -16.65 -35.96
C ARG A 90 10.47 -15.27 -35.88
N GLU A 91 10.04 -14.73 -37.03
CA GLU A 91 9.32 -13.46 -37.05
C GLU A 91 7.93 -13.61 -36.42
N LEU A 92 7.69 -12.86 -35.36
CA LEU A 92 6.36 -12.73 -34.77
C LEU A 92 5.47 -11.97 -35.75
N SER A 93 4.34 -12.56 -36.14
CA SER A 93 3.39 -11.85 -37.01
C SER A 93 2.90 -10.58 -36.32
N LYS A 94 2.63 -9.52 -37.09
CA LYS A 94 2.15 -8.23 -36.55
C LYS A 94 0.89 -8.41 -35.68
N SER A 95 -0.04 -9.26 -36.09
CA SER A 95 -1.27 -9.54 -35.34
C SER A 95 -0.99 -10.29 -34.03
N ALA A 96 -0.07 -11.25 -34.02
CA ALA A 96 0.35 -11.92 -32.79
C ALA A 96 1.04 -10.95 -31.82
N GLY A 97 1.92 -10.07 -32.33
CA GLY A 97 2.56 -9.03 -31.53
C GLY A 97 1.57 -8.08 -30.86
N ILE A 98 0.56 -7.60 -31.61
CA ILE A 98 -0.50 -6.76 -31.06
C ILE A 98 -1.31 -7.52 -30.01
N GLY A 99 -1.72 -8.77 -30.30
CA GLY A 99 -2.49 -9.58 -29.34
C GLY A 99 -1.75 -9.80 -28.02
N ILE A 100 -0.45 -10.06 -28.08
CA ILE A 100 0.41 -10.22 -26.91
C ILE A 100 0.54 -8.90 -26.13
N ALA A 101 0.77 -7.79 -26.83
CA ALA A 101 0.86 -6.48 -26.17
C ALA A 101 -0.43 -6.12 -25.43
N VAL A 102 -1.59 -6.37 -26.04
CA VAL A 102 -2.91 -6.17 -25.41
C VAL A 102 -3.09 -7.09 -24.20
N LEU A 103 -2.70 -8.36 -24.31
CA LEU A 103 -2.77 -9.31 -23.19
C LEU A 103 -1.95 -8.83 -21.99
N PHE A 104 -0.68 -8.46 -22.19
CA PHE A 104 0.17 -7.95 -21.12
C PHE A 104 -0.34 -6.64 -20.54
N PHE A 105 -0.85 -5.75 -21.38
CA PHE A 105 -1.46 -4.51 -20.92
C PHE A 105 -2.67 -4.77 -20.01
N VAL A 106 -3.59 -5.65 -20.41
CA VAL A 106 -4.76 -6.02 -19.61
C VAL A 106 -4.34 -6.69 -18.29
N LEU A 107 -3.36 -7.60 -18.32
CA LEU A 107 -2.83 -8.25 -17.11
C LEU A 107 -2.20 -7.23 -16.16
N LEU A 108 -1.42 -6.28 -16.68
CA LEU A 108 -0.77 -5.24 -15.88
C LEU A 108 -1.80 -4.30 -15.23
N ILE A 109 -2.81 -3.85 -15.98
CA ILE A 109 -3.89 -3.02 -15.43
C ILE A 109 -4.69 -3.78 -14.37
N SER A 110 -5.02 -5.06 -14.63
CA SER A 110 -5.74 -5.91 -13.67
C SER A 110 -4.94 -6.10 -12.38
N LEU A 111 -3.62 -6.25 -12.50
CA LEU A 111 -2.70 -6.36 -11.37
C LEU A 111 -2.68 -5.08 -10.52
N ILE A 112 -2.57 -3.92 -11.18
CA ILE A 112 -2.57 -2.60 -10.52
C ILE A 112 -3.89 -2.38 -9.75
N ILE A 113 -5.03 -2.61 -10.40
CA ILE A 113 -6.35 -2.41 -9.79
C ILE A 113 -6.56 -3.40 -8.63
N GLY A 114 -6.21 -4.68 -8.81
CA GLY A 114 -6.37 -5.69 -7.76
C GLY A 114 -5.51 -5.41 -6.53
N SER A 115 -4.25 -4.99 -6.71
CA SER A 115 -3.38 -4.58 -5.60
C SER A 115 -3.90 -3.33 -4.89
N ALA A 116 -4.34 -2.33 -5.65
CA ALA A 116 -4.88 -1.09 -5.12
C ALA A 116 -6.17 -1.29 -4.30
N TYR A 117 -7.00 -2.26 -4.65
CA TYR A 117 -8.18 -2.63 -3.85
C TYR A 117 -7.79 -3.01 -2.41
N PHE A 118 -6.78 -3.85 -2.25
CA PHE A 118 -6.31 -4.27 -0.94
C PHE A 118 -5.63 -3.13 -0.16
N GLN A 119 -4.84 -2.32 -0.85
CA GLN A 119 -4.23 -1.13 -0.24
C GLN A 119 -5.29 -0.11 0.23
N LYS A 120 -6.32 0.15 -0.59
CA LYS A 120 -7.46 0.99 -0.21
C LYS A 120 -8.08 0.51 1.10
N GLN A 121 -8.35 -0.79 1.22
CA GLN A 121 -8.92 -1.36 2.44
C GLN A 121 -7.99 -1.24 3.66
N ALA A 122 -6.69 -1.36 3.46
CA ALA A 122 -5.71 -1.18 4.54
C ALA A 122 -5.73 0.25 5.09
N TRP A 123 -5.74 1.24 4.20
CA TRP A 123 -5.75 2.66 4.58
C TRP A 123 -7.10 3.11 5.14
N GLU A 124 -8.22 2.57 4.65
CA GLU A 124 -9.53 2.77 5.27
C GLU A 124 -9.56 2.21 6.70
N ALA A 125 -9.00 1.02 6.93
CA ALA A 125 -8.90 0.44 8.27
C ALA A 125 -8.01 1.31 9.19
N MET A 126 -6.90 1.83 8.68
CA MET A 126 -6.08 2.79 9.43
C MET A 126 -6.88 4.04 9.83
N TYR A 127 -7.65 4.62 8.92
CA TYR A 127 -8.55 5.74 9.25
C TYR A 127 -9.57 5.36 10.33
N GLU A 128 -10.16 4.16 10.25
CA GLU A 128 -11.15 3.71 11.23
C GLU A 128 -10.56 3.56 12.64
N ILE A 129 -9.31 3.11 12.74
CA ILE A 129 -8.60 2.87 14.00
C ILE A 129 -8.05 4.18 14.57
N THR A 130 -7.35 4.98 13.77
CA THR A 130 -6.62 6.17 14.24
C THR A 130 -7.45 7.46 14.14
N LYS A 131 -8.62 7.41 13.50
CA LYS A 131 -9.47 8.56 13.15
C LYS A 131 -8.75 9.68 12.39
N THR A 132 -7.63 9.37 11.74
CA THR A 132 -6.80 10.33 11.02
C THR A 132 -7.21 10.40 9.54
N GLN A 133 -7.79 11.52 9.13
CA GLN A 133 -8.44 11.68 7.81
C GLN A 133 -7.50 11.41 6.63
N GLU A 134 -6.22 11.69 6.77
CA GLU A 134 -5.23 11.55 5.71
C GLU A 134 -5.06 10.09 5.24
N PHE A 135 -5.33 9.10 6.10
CA PHE A 135 -5.38 7.71 5.65
C PHE A 135 -6.58 7.42 4.75
N ARG A 136 -7.73 8.06 4.99
CA ARG A 136 -8.90 7.94 4.09
C ARG A 136 -8.62 8.62 2.76
N ASP A 137 -7.97 9.79 2.78
CA ASP A 137 -7.57 10.47 1.55
C ASP A 137 -6.56 9.63 0.76
N ALA A 138 -5.55 9.05 1.43
CA ALA A 138 -4.64 8.09 0.81
C ALA A 138 -5.39 6.94 0.13
N ALA A 139 -6.38 6.34 0.81
CA ALA A 139 -7.18 5.26 0.25
C ALA A 139 -7.91 5.68 -1.05
N ASN A 140 -8.48 6.89 -1.06
CA ASN A 140 -9.15 7.45 -2.23
C ASN A 140 -8.17 7.68 -3.39
N TRP A 141 -7.01 8.27 -3.10
CA TRP A 141 -5.97 8.51 -4.11
C TRP A 141 -5.37 7.22 -4.66
N VAL A 142 -5.17 6.19 -3.83
CA VAL A 142 -4.76 4.84 -4.28
C VAL A 142 -5.77 4.29 -5.26
N TRP A 143 -7.06 4.35 -4.93
CA TRP A 143 -8.12 3.79 -5.75
C TRP A 143 -8.24 4.49 -7.11
N TRP A 144 -8.37 5.82 -7.09
CA TRP A 144 -8.51 6.60 -8.32
C TRP A 144 -7.22 6.62 -9.14
N GLY A 145 -6.06 6.61 -8.48
CA GLY A 145 -4.77 6.51 -9.15
C GLY A 145 -4.58 5.18 -9.87
N ALA A 146 -4.99 4.08 -9.27
CA ALA A 146 -4.97 2.78 -9.93
C ALA A 146 -5.91 2.73 -11.14
N LEU A 147 -7.14 3.23 -10.99
CA LEU A 147 -8.14 3.22 -12.07
C LEU A 147 -7.73 4.09 -13.26
N THR A 148 -7.08 5.23 -13.00
CA THR A 148 -6.65 6.19 -14.04
C THR A 148 -5.20 5.96 -14.51
N SER A 149 -4.51 4.93 -14.00
CA SER A 149 -3.13 4.58 -14.38
C SER A 149 -2.97 4.31 -15.88
N ILE A 150 -4.06 3.89 -16.54
CA ILE A 150 -4.17 3.71 -18.00
C ILE A 150 -3.70 4.94 -18.78
N VAL A 151 -3.94 6.16 -18.29
CA VAL A 151 -3.67 7.42 -19.00
C VAL A 151 -2.43 8.14 -18.44
N LEU A 152 -1.55 7.41 -17.73
CA LEU A 152 -0.38 7.92 -16.99
C LEU A 152 -0.69 8.87 -15.82
N ILE A 153 -1.76 9.65 -15.89
CA ILE A 153 -2.19 10.58 -14.83
C ILE A 153 -2.41 9.86 -13.50
N GLY A 154 -2.82 8.59 -13.54
CA GLY A 154 -2.98 7.78 -12.33
C GLY A 154 -1.69 7.60 -11.55
N PHE A 155 -0.51 7.59 -12.19
CA PHE A 155 0.76 7.51 -11.44
C PHE A 155 1.00 8.76 -10.58
N ILE A 156 0.57 9.94 -11.04
CA ILE A 156 0.64 11.17 -10.22
C ILE A 156 -0.28 11.04 -9.01
N LEU A 157 -1.50 10.52 -9.19
CA LEU A 157 -2.43 10.30 -8.08
C LEU A 157 -1.90 9.27 -7.07
N LEU A 158 -1.22 8.21 -7.53
CA LEU A 158 -0.56 7.25 -6.66
C LEU A 158 0.59 7.88 -5.87
N LEU A 159 1.35 8.82 -6.45
CA LEU A 159 2.36 9.59 -5.72
C LEU A 159 1.73 10.50 -4.67
N ILE A 160 0.61 11.15 -5.00
CA ILE A 160 -0.16 11.94 -4.03
C ILE A 160 -0.60 11.04 -2.86
N ALA A 161 -1.08 9.82 -3.14
CA ALA A 161 -1.45 8.87 -2.09
C ALA A 161 -0.29 8.57 -1.12
N GLN A 162 0.93 8.39 -1.64
CA GLN A 162 2.12 8.18 -0.80
C GLN A 162 2.40 9.37 0.12
N ILE A 163 2.21 10.59 -0.36
CA ILE A 163 2.35 11.80 0.46
C ILE A 163 1.30 11.80 1.59
N TYR A 164 0.05 11.46 1.29
CA TYR A 164 -1.01 11.36 2.30
C TYR A 164 -0.74 10.26 3.34
N ILE A 165 -0.11 9.15 2.96
CA ILE A 165 0.31 8.11 3.91
C ILE A 165 1.35 8.67 4.90
N ILE A 166 2.35 9.41 4.40
CA ILE A 166 3.37 10.06 5.25
C ILE A 166 2.71 11.04 6.22
N ILE A 167 1.80 11.89 5.72
CA ILE A 167 1.08 12.86 6.55
C ILE A 167 0.18 12.14 7.57
N GLY A 168 -0.48 11.03 7.18
CA GLY A 168 -1.31 10.21 8.05
C GLY A 168 -0.51 9.63 9.21
N PHE A 169 0.64 9.01 8.95
CA PHE A 169 1.52 8.54 10.03
C PHE A 169 2.08 9.69 10.86
N SER A 170 2.36 10.86 10.28
CA SER A 170 2.83 12.02 11.04
C SER A 170 1.76 12.56 12.01
N LYS A 171 0.50 12.60 11.57
CA LYS A 171 -0.61 13.21 12.31
C LYS A 171 -1.38 12.26 13.23
N MET A 172 -1.28 10.95 13.03
CA MET A 172 -2.01 10.00 13.86
C MET A 172 -1.64 10.15 15.35
N PRO A 173 -2.60 9.91 16.26
CA PRO A 173 -2.35 9.99 17.69
C PRO A 173 -1.31 8.95 18.12
N GLU A 174 -0.55 9.29 19.15
CA GLU A 174 0.47 8.40 19.73
C GLU A 174 -0.14 7.36 20.67
N GLU A 175 -1.39 7.57 21.06
CA GLU A 175 -2.19 6.67 21.88
C GLU A 175 -3.53 6.45 21.19
N ILE A 176 -3.94 5.19 21.06
CA ILE A 176 -5.17 4.79 20.38
C ILE A 176 -6.06 4.06 21.39
N GLY A 177 -7.32 4.46 21.48
CA GLY A 177 -8.29 3.89 22.39
C GLY A 177 -9.34 4.93 22.78
N GLU A 178 -10.33 4.51 23.56
CA GLU A 178 -11.27 5.45 24.18
C GLU A 178 -10.87 5.53 25.65
N GLU A 179 -10.59 6.74 26.14
CA GLU A 179 -10.39 6.99 27.55
C GLU A 179 -11.63 6.48 28.30
N PRO A 180 -11.49 5.65 29.36
CA PRO A 180 -12.64 5.14 30.08
C PRO A 180 -13.46 6.34 30.56
N ALA A 181 -14.76 6.34 30.27
CA ALA A 181 -15.67 7.37 30.74
C ALA A 181 -15.46 7.56 32.26
N PRO A 182 -15.40 8.82 32.77
CA PRO A 182 -15.16 9.06 34.18
C PRO A 182 -16.17 8.23 34.98
N SER A 183 -15.66 7.41 35.89
CA SER A 183 -16.49 6.56 36.73
C SER A 183 -17.50 7.45 37.44
N ALA A 184 -18.76 7.01 37.52
CA ALA A 184 -19.86 7.77 38.13
C ALA A 184 -19.58 8.24 39.58
N GLU A 185 -18.55 7.71 40.23
CA GLU A 185 -18.06 8.13 41.55
C GLU A 185 -17.46 9.55 41.55
N GLU A 186 -16.83 9.99 40.45
CA GLU A 186 -16.21 11.33 40.36
C GLU A 186 -17.25 12.44 40.11
N VAL A 187 -18.44 12.07 39.61
CA VAL A 187 -19.55 13.00 39.36
C VAL A 187 -20.36 13.30 40.63
N ILE A 188 -20.23 12.48 41.68
CA ILE A 188 -21.01 12.61 42.93
C ILE A 188 -20.27 13.45 43.99
N THR A 189 -19.00 13.79 43.79
CA THR A 189 -18.25 14.64 44.72
C THR A 189 -18.38 16.13 44.37
N TRP A 190 -19.55 16.71 44.61
CA TRP A 190 -19.74 18.16 44.83
C TRP A 190 -20.94 18.41 45.74
#